data_AF-A0A0L7LSN8-F1
#
_entry.id   AF-A0A0L7LSN8-F1
#
_cell.length_a   1.000
_cell.length_b   1.000
_cell.length_c   1.000
_cell.angle_alpha   90.00
_cell.angle_beta   90.00
_cell.angle_gamma   90.00
#
_symmetry.space_group_name_H-M   'P 1'
#
loop_
_entity.id
_entity.type
_entity.pdbx_description
1 polymer ?
#
loop_
_entity_poly.entity_id
_entity_poly.type
_entity_poly.pdbx_seq_one_letter_code
_entity_poly.pdbx_strand_id
1 'polypeptide(L)'
;MSLEHKGLLCVAHVASHIIQALFYVFVLRQTMEQMFQEMLNEDSGEFQNFCRMSPNDFDFLLSKVEPLIKKQKTRLRIPIPAKVRLAITLRFLATGDSYRSLHYLFKVSSAAISIIVQDVCNAINTVLKDQIKVRN
;
A
#
# COMPACT_ATOMS: atom_id res chain seq x y z
N MET A 1 4.65 22.99 -43.81
CA MET A 1 4.00 22.29 -42.69
C MET A 1 4.91 22.45 -41.46
N SER A 2 4.62 23.46 -40.65
CA SER A 2 5.57 24.14 -39.75
C SER A 2 6.03 23.28 -38.56
N LEU A 3 7.28 23.50 -38.15
CA LEU A 3 7.95 22.86 -37.00
C LEU A 3 7.13 22.91 -35.70
N GLU A 4 6.26 23.90 -35.53
CA GLU A 4 5.34 24.03 -34.39
C GLU A 4 4.33 22.88 -34.27
N HIS A 5 3.86 22.34 -35.40
CA HIS A 5 2.88 21.23 -35.39
C HIS A 5 3.51 19.91 -34.94
N LYS A 6 4.79 19.68 -35.28
CA LYS A 6 5.55 18.52 -34.81
C LYS A 6 5.87 18.60 -33.32
N GLY A 7 6.12 19.81 -32.80
CA GLY A 7 6.29 20.06 -31.36
C GLY A 7 5.03 19.70 -30.59
N LEU A 8 3.87 20.20 -31.01
CA LEU A 8 2.58 19.97 -30.36
C LEU A 8 2.18 18.48 -30.33
N LEU A 9 2.45 17.74 -31.41
CA LEU A 9 2.26 16.29 -31.50
C LEU A 9 3.15 15.51 -30.51
N CYS A 10 4.41 15.94 -30.32
CA CYS A 10 5.32 15.34 -29.36
C CYS A 10 4.84 15.57 -27.92
N VAL A 11 4.41 16.80 -27.58
CA VAL A 11 3.88 17.10 -26.24
C VAL A 11 2.58 16.34 -25.98
N ALA A 12 1.71 16.20 -26.98
CA ALA A 12 0.47 15.42 -26.86
C ALA A 12 0.73 13.92 -26.69
N HIS A 13 1.73 13.36 -27.39
CA HIS A 13 2.11 11.95 -27.24
C HIS A 13 2.74 11.68 -25.86
N VAL A 14 3.65 12.54 -25.41
CA VAL A 14 4.24 12.46 -24.06
C VAL A 14 3.19 12.68 -22.98
N ALA A 15 2.27 13.63 -23.16
CA ALA A 15 1.14 13.84 -22.25
C ALA A 15 0.19 12.63 -22.23
N SER A 16 -0.05 11.97 -23.37
CA SER A 16 -0.82 10.74 -23.45
C SER A 16 -0.16 9.60 -22.65
N HIS A 17 1.15 9.38 -22.81
CA HIS A 17 1.88 8.39 -22.00
C HIS A 17 1.92 8.74 -20.51
N ILE A 18 2.04 10.02 -20.17
CA ILE A 18 1.96 10.49 -18.78
C ILE A 18 0.56 10.28 -18.21
N ILE A 19 -0.50 10.57 -18.98
CA ILE A 19 -1.90 10.33 -18.60
C ILE A 19 -2.15 8.83 -18.48
N GLN A 20 -1.63 8.00 -19.39
CA GLN A 20 -1.73 6.54 -19.33
C GLN A 20 -0.99 5.99 -18.10
N ALA A 21 0.19 6.50 -17.77
CA ALA A 21 0.95 6.13 -16.57
C ALA A 21 0.25 6.57 -15.29
N LEU A 22 -0.34 7.77 -15.27
CA LEU A 22 -1.14 8.27 -14.14
C LEU A 22 -2.46 7.50 -14.00
N PHE A 23 -3.09 7.10 -15.09
CA PHE A 23 -4.30 6.27 -15.11
C PHE A 23 -3.99 4.85 -14.64
N TYR A 24 -2.85 4.27 -15.05
CA TYR A 24 -2.39 2.96 -14.57
C TYR A 24 -2.09 2.97 -13.07
N VAL A 25 -1.45 4.05 -12.57
CA VAL A 25 -1.20 4.27 -11.13
C VAL A 25 -2.50 4.52 -10.35
N PHE A 26 -3.51 5.15 -10.95
CA PHE A 26 -4.83 5.39 -10.36
C PHE A 26 -5.68 4.12 -10.30
N VAL A 27 -5.71 3.32 -11.37
CA VAL A 27 -6.45 2.06 -11.47
C VAL A 27 -5.85 0.98 -10.56
N LEU A 28 -4.52 0.90 -10.44
CA LEU A 28 -3.85 -0.06 -9.54
C LEU A 28 -4.07 0.20 -8.04
N ARG A 29 -4.46 1.41 -7.64
CA ARG A 29 -4.74 1.76 -6.23
C ARG A 29 -6.19 1.44 -5.85
N GLN A 30 -7.10 1.52 -6.82
CA GLN A 30 -8.52 1.15 -6.64
C GLN A 30 -8.67 -0.33 -6.33
N THR A 31 -7.91 -1.21 -6.98
CA THR A 31 -8.05 -2.67 -6.83
C THR A 31 -7.75 -3.17 -5.42
N MET A 32 -6.79 -2.57 -4.71
CA MET A 32 -6.42 -3.04 -3.37
C MET A 32 -7.44 -2.66 -2.30
N GLU A 33 -7.93 -1.41 -2.32
CA GLU A 33 -9.00 -1.01 -1.41
C GLU A 33 -10.29 -1.78 -1.73
N GLN A 34 -10.59 -2.02 -3.01
CA GLN A 34 -11.70 -2.88 -3.45
C GLN A 34 -11.53 -4.32 -2.95
N MET A 35 -10.38 -4.96 -3.15
CA MET A 35 -10.09 -6.31 -2.65
C MET A 35 -10.25 -6.39 -1.13
N PHE A 36 -9.82 -5.37 -0.40
CA PHE A 36 -10.04 -5.31 1.04
C PHE A 36 -11.50 -5.18 1.43
N GLN A 37 -12.28 -4.38 0.71
CA GLN A 37 -13.72 -4.26 0.95
C GLN A 37 -14.44 -5.57 0.60
N GLU A 38 -14.06 -6.24 -0.48
CA GLU A 38 -14.58 -7.56 -0.86
C GLU A 38 -14.32 -8.58 0.26
N MET A 39 -13.08 -8.73 0.72
CA MET A 39 -12.73 -9.64 1.82
C MET A 39 -13.39 -9.29 3.17
N LEU A 40 -13.76 -8.03 3.39
CA LEU A 40 -14.46 -7.59 4.61
C LEU A 40 -15.97 -7.83 4.53
N ASN A 41 -16.54 -7.79 3.32
CA ASN A 41 -17.97 -7.99 3.09
C ASN A 41 -18.34 -9.48 3.03
N GLU A 42 -17.36 -10.36 2.85
CA GLU A 42 -17.56 -11.80 2.94
C GLU A 42 -17.51 -12.29 4.39
N ASP A 43 -18.54 -13.04 4.81
CA ASP A 43 -18.58 -13.75 6.11
C ASP A 43 -17.58 -14.94 6.18
N SER A 44 -16.75 -15.12 5.15
CA SER A 44 -15.81 -16.24 4.99
C SER A 44 -14.61 -16.20 5.95
N GLY A 45 -14.36 -15.08 6.62
CA GLY A 45 -13.20 -14.88 7.49
C GLY A 45 -11.88 -14.73 6.71
N GLU A 46 -11.95 -14.49 5.40
CA GLU A 46 -10.78 -14.38 4.52
C GLU A 46 -9.85 -13.25 4.93
N PHE A 47 -10.38 -12.09 5.33
CA PHE A 47 -9.57 -10.99 5.85
C PHE A 47 -8.74 -11.43 7.07
N GLN A 48 -9.36 -12.18 7.98
CA GLN A 48 -8.70 -12.71 9.17
C GLN A 48 -7.60 -13.70 8.82
N ASN A 49 -7.82 -14.59 7.86
CA ASN A 49 -6.79 -15.51 7.39
C ASN A 49 -5.67 -14.78 6.66
N PHE A 50 -6.00 -13.72 5.91
CA PHE A 50 -5.06 -12.92 5.15
C PHE A 50 -4.10 -12.12 6.05
N CYS A 51 -4.64 -11.42 7.05
CA CYS A 51 -3.90 -10.56 7.98
C CYS A 51 -3.53 -11.24 9.31
N ARG A 52 -4.04 -12.44 9.60
CA ARG A 52 -3.99 -13.11 10.92
C ARG A 52 -4.50 -12.22 12.07
N MET A 53 -5.49 -11.38 11.77
CA MET A 53 -6.01 -10.35 12.68
C MET A 53 -7.48 -10.05 12.36
N SER A 54 -8.30 -9.79 13.37
CA SER A 54 -9.69 -9.38 13.14
C SER A 54 -9.76 -8.02 12.44
N PRO A 55 -10.82 -7.74 11.65
CA PRO A 55 -11.04 -6.40 11.09
C PRO A 55 -11.02 -5.29 12.15
N ASN A 56 -11.64 -5.54 13.30
CA ASN A 56 -11.71 -4.59 14.41
C ASN A 56 -10.32 -4.30 15.00
N ASP A 57 -9.52 -5.34 15.25
CA ASP A 57 -8.16 -5.17 15.74
C ASP A 57 -7.26 -4.48 14.71
N PHE A 58 -7.48 -4.78 13.43
CA PHE A 58 -6.78 -4.13 12.33
C PHE A 58 -7.08 -2.64 12.29
N ASP A 59 -8.35 -2.23 12.35
CA ASP A 59 -8.73 -0.82 12.33
C ASP A 59 -8.26 -0.11 13.61
N PHE A 60 -8.30 -0.78 14.77
CA PHE A 60 -7.71 -0.28 15.99
C PHE A 60 -6.20 -0.04 15.85
N LEU A 61 -5.45 -1.03 15.37
CA LEU A 61 -4.01 -0.90 15.15
C LEU A 61 -3.71 0.20 14.13
N LEU A 62 -4.45 0.23 13.02
CA LEU A 62 -4.34 1.26 11.99
C LEU A 62 -4.49 2.66 12.57
N SER A 63 -5.49 2.89 13.42
CA SER A 63 -5.72 4.19 14.07
C SER A 63 -4.50 4.69 14.86
N LYS A 64 -3.69 3.78 15.38
CA LYS A 64 -2.51 4.09 16.18
C LYS A 64 -1.25 4.26 15.33
N VAL A 65 -1.06 3.42 14.31
CA VAL A 65 0.14 3.46 13.46
C VAL A 65 0.04 4.50 12.35
N GLU A 66 -1.17 4.84 11.89
CA GLU A 66 -1.40 5.75 10.76
C GLU A 66 -0.62 7.07 10.90
N PRO A 67 -0.62 7.78 12.06
CA PRO A 67 0.12 9.03 12.21
C PRO A 67 1.63 8.90 11.94
N LEU A 68 2.20 7.70 12.12
CA LEU A 68 3.64 7.43 11.97
C LEU A 68 4.01 6.98 10.54
N ILE A 69 3.09 6.29 9.85
CA ILE A 69 3.37 5.66 8.54
C ILE A 69 2.76 6.41 7.35
N LYS A 70 1.89 7.39 7.61
CA LYS A 70 1.25 8.20 6.58
C LYS A 70 2.30 9.06 5.88
N LYS A 71 2.41 8.89 4.57
CA LYS A 71 3.28 9.72 3.72
C LYS A 71 2.48 10.84 3.10
N GLN A 72 3.10 12.01 2.93
CA GLN A 72 2.46 13.17 2.32
C GLN A 72 2.33 12.99 0.81
N LYS A 73 1.21 13.46 0.24
CA LYS A 73 1.01 13.51 -1.21
C LYS A 73 1.92 14.61 -1.79
N THR A 74 2.72 14.25 -2.77
CA THR A 74 3.55 15.22 -3.52
C THR A 74 2.96 15.44 -4.91
N ARG A 75 3.34 16.52 -5.61
CA ARG A 75 2.91 16.78 -7.00
C ARG A 75 3.22 15.63 -7.96
N LEU A 76 4.26 14.85 -7.67
CA LEU A 76 4.81 13.83 -8.56
C LEU A 76 4.36 12.41 -8.21
N ARG A 77 3.90 12.16 -6.98
CA ARG A 77 3.57 10.80 -6.53
C ARG A 77 2.43 10.80 -5.51
N ILE A 78 1.44 9.95 -5.79
CA ILE A 78 0.43 9.57 -4.81
C ILE A 78 1.04 8.48 -3.90
N PRO A 79 1.13 8.70 -2.58
CA PRO A 79 1.71 7.75 -1.65
C PRO A 79 0.82 6.52 -1.50
N ILE A 80 1.40 5.38 -1.11
CA ILE A 80 0.62 4.19 -0.75
C ILE A 80 -0.15 4.49 0.56
N PRO A 81 -1.47 4.23 0.65
CA PRO A 81 -2.25 4.51 1.85
C PRO A 81 -1.70 3.79 3.09
N ALA A 82 -1.88 4.36 4.27
CA ALA A 82 -1.47 3.75 5.53
C ALA A 82 -2.11 2.36 5.73
N LYS A 83 -3.40 2.22 5.41
CA LYS A 83 -4.13 0.94 5.44
C LYS A 83 -3.43 -0.15 4.61
N VAL A 84 -3.07 0.17 3.37
CA VAL A 84 -2.37 -0.76 2.47
C VAL A 84 -0.96 -1.07 2.96
N ARG A 85 -0.24 -0.07 3.49
CA ARG A 85 1.10 -0.28 4.08
C ARG A 85 1.03 -1.26 5.25
N LEU A 86 0.08 -1.08 6.16
CA LEU A 86 -0.14 -1.99 7.29
C LEU A 86 -0.50 -3.40 6.82
N ALA A 87 -1.43 -3.53 5.88
CA ALA A 87 -1.82 -4.80 5.28
C ALA A 87 -0.66 -5.59 4.67
N ILE A 88 0.21 -4.93 3.88
CA ILE A 88 1.42 -5.55 3.30
C ILE A 88 2.30 -6.12 4.42
N THR A 89 2.53 -5.35 5.47
CA THR A 89 3.38 -5.77 6.59
C THR A 89 2.77 -6.91 7.38
N LEU A 90 1.49 -6.86 7.71
CA LEU A 90 0.83 -7.96 8.42
C LEU A 90 0.84 -9.25 7.58
N ARG A 91 0.59 -9.15 6.27
CA ARG A 91 0.68 -10.31 5.38
C ARG A 91 2.09 -10.90 5.36
N PHE A 92 3.11 -10.05 5.29
CA PHE A 92 4.51 -10.47 5.38
C PHE A 92 4.80 -11.18 6.70
N LEU A 93 4.41 -10.61 7.83
CA LEU A 93 4.63 -11.19 9.16
C LEU A 93 3.85 -12.50 9.38
N ALA A 94 2.65 -12.61 8.80
CA ALA A 94 1.78 -13.78 8.91
C ALA A 94 2.30 -15.01 8.12
N THR A 95 3.01 -14.79 7.02
CA THR A 95 3.37 -15.85 6.06
C THR A 95 4.86 -16.06 5.87
N GLY A 96 5.68 -15.04 6.13
CA GLY A 96 7.09 -15.03 5.73
C GLY A 96 7.32 -14.95 4.22
N ASP A 97 6.31 -14.54 3.44
CA ASP A 97 6.40 -14.43 1.98
C ASP A 97 7.58 -13.55 1.53
N SER A 98 8.20 -13.91 0.40
CA SER A 98 9.23 -13.08 -0.20
C SER A 98 8.67 -11.73 -0.67
N TYR A 99 9.49 -10.67 -0.66
CA TYR A 99 9.09 -9.37 -1.23
C TYR A 99 8.71 -9.46 -2.72
N ARG A 100 9.24 -10.45 -3.45
CA ARG A 100 8.85 -10.72 -4.84
C ARG A 100 7.43 -11.29 -4.93
N SER A 101 7.05 -12.21 -4.04
CA SER A 101 5.67 -12.71 -3.98
C SER A 101 4.69 -11.58 -3.66
N LEU A 102 5.03 -10.75 -2.67
CA LEU A 102 4.22 -9.60 -2.28
C LEU A 102 4.14 -8.54 -3.39
N HIS A 103 5.19 -8.38 -4.21
CA HIS A 103 5.14 -7.52 -5.39
C HIS A 103 4.04 -7.95 -6.36
N TYR A 104 3.91 -9.24 -6.64
CA TYR A 104 2.87 -9.73 -7.54
C TYR A 104 1.46 -9.56 -6.97
N LEU A 105 1.32 -9.72 -5.66
CA LEU A 105 0.04 -9.59 -4.95
C LEU A 105 -0.41 -8.12 -4.86
N PHE A 106 0.46 -7.24 -4.37
CA PHE A 106 0.11 -5.85 -4.08
C PHE A 106 0.43 -4.87 -5.21
N LYS A 107 1.12 -5.32 -6.26
CA LYS A 107 1.61 -4.48 -7.38
C LYS A 107 2.49 -3.31 -6.91
N VAL A 108 3.19 -3.49 -5.80
CA VAL A 108 4.19 -2.55 -5.25
C VAL A 108 5.57 -3.11 -5.49
N SER A 109 6.57 -2.30 -5.87
CA SER A 109 7.92 -2.80 -6.11
C SER A 109 8.53 -3.42 -4.84
N SER A 110 9.31 -4.50 -4.98
CA SER A 110 9.95 -5.19 -3.85
C SER A 110 10.79 -4.25 -2.99
N ALA A 111 11.46 -3.27 -3.61
CA ALA A 111 12.23 -2.25 -2.89
C ALA A 111 11.33 -1.37 -2.01
N ALA A 112 10.17 -0.93 -2.52
CA ALA A 112 9.22 -0.16 -1.74
C ALA A 112 8.58 -1.01 -0.63
N ILE A 113 8.30 -2.29 -0.89
CA ILE A 113 7.78 -3.23 0.12
C ILE A 113 8.78 -3.36 1.28
N SER A 114 10.07 -3.54 1.00
CA SER A 114 11.11 -3.62 2.03
C SER A 114 11.09 -2.40 2.95
N ILE A 115 11.04 -1.19 2.38
CA ILE A 115 10.95 0.07 3.15
C ILE A 115 9.64 0.15 3.95
N ILE A 116 8.51 -0.26 3.35
CA ILE A 116 7.21 -0.27 4.02
C ILE A 116 7.23 -1.18 5.24
N VAL A 117 7.73 -2.42 5.08
CA VAL A 117 7.81 -3.40 6.17
C VAL A 117 8.64 -2.85 7.31
N GLN A 118 9.80 -2.26 7.03
CA GLN A 118 10.64 -1.63 8.07
C GLN A 118 9.93 -0.45 8.77
N ASP A 119 9.39 0.50 8.00
CA ASP A 119 8.67 1.67 8.53
C ASP A 119 7.50 1.24 9.44
N VAL A 120 6.71 0.27 9.00
CA VAL A 120 5.53 -0.19 9.73
C VAL A 120 5.91 -1.01 10.96
N CYS A 121 6.89 -1.91 10.89
CA CYS A 121 7.37 -2.64 12.06
C CYS A 121 7.89 -1.69 13.15
N ASN A 122 8.63 -0.65 12.76
CA ASN A 122 9.08 0.38 13.70
C ASN A 122 7.90 1.14 14.33
N ALA A 123 6.89 1.49 13.54
CA ALA A 123 5.68 2.13 14.05
C ALA A 123 4.89 1.23 15.02
N ILE A 124 4.72 -0.06 14.68
CA ILE A 124 4.06 -1.04 15.55
C ILE A 124 4.83 -1.17 16.87
N ASN A 125 6.15 -1.34 16.83
CA ASN A 125 6.97 -1.41 18.03
C ASN A 125 6.87 -0.16 18.89
N THR A 126 6.79 1.03 18.27
CA THR A 126 6.63 2.30 18.99
C THR A 126 5.28 2.38 19.69
N VAL A 127 4.20 2.02 19.00
CA VAL A 127 2.83 2.09 19.49
C VAL A 127 2.53 1.04 20.56
N LEU A 128 3.07 -0.17 20.41
CA LEU A 128 2.79 -1.31 21.28
C LEU A 128 3.84 -1.51 22.39
N LYS A 129 4.87 -0.65 22.47
CA LYS A 129 5.97 -0.77 23.43
C LYS A 129 5.48 -0.97 24.86
N ASP A 130 4.44 -0.24 25.26
CA ASP A 130 3.90 -0.26 26.62
C ASP A 130 2.90 -1.42 26.86
N GLN A 131 2.45 -2.07 25.79
CA GLN A 131 1.48 -3.18 25.83
C GLN A 131 2.15 -4.56 25.81
N ILE A 132 3.37 -4.65 25.27
CA ILE A 132 4.13 -5.90 25.19
C ILE A 132 4.95 -6.06 26.48
N LYS A 133 4.34 -6.62 27.53
CA LYS A 133 5.11 -7.22 28.62
C LYS A 133 5.61 -8.59 28.16
N VAL A 134 6.82 -8.65 27.61
CA VAL A 134 7.50 -9.94 27.47
C VAL A 134 7.71 -10.46 28.89
N ARG A 135 7.09 -11.58 29.23
CA ARG A 135 7.41 -12.31 30.47
C ARG A 135 8.89 -12.70 30.36
N ASN A 136 9.73 -12.00 31.12
CA ASN A 136 11.09 -12.45 31.40
C ASN A 136 11.05 -13.70 32.29
#